data_AF-A0A559NBL6-F1
#
_entry.id   AF-A0A559NBL6-F1
#
_cell.length_a   1.000
_cell.length_b   1.000
_cell.length_c   1.000
_cell.angle_alpha   90.00
_cell.angle_beta   90.00
_cell.angle_gamma   90.00
#
_symmetry.space_group_name_H-M   'P 1'
#
loop_
_entity.id
_entity.type
_entity.pdbx_description
1 polymer ?
#
loop_
_entity_poly.entity_id
_entity_poly.type
_entity_poly.pdbx_seq_one_letter_code
_entity_poly.pdbx_strand_id
1 'polypeptide(L)'
;MKKFIIVFSIVLIYACSKTDAADNIPDVVPDDEIITIPVVVHIVNYAPNPFDISDEKIFSQIAVLNKDFRKRNVDVTNVPDEFVHLAADTKIQFKLAVIDPLGNATTGIIRSSSEVTGWDGKTSVFDETAIENFKLYYSDKGGQDAWQKNYLNIWIADLSDRHGNLGLGGYATFPGADPRIDGVVIDPRVFGTLPPLIKNFDLGRTLTHEIGHWLNLLHIYGKDGDCEEGDLIDDTPTQKSQYLGVPSYPQNSCETNDMYMNFMDRVNDNAMCMFTHGQKKRMRSVFNKNKARRSLYISSK
;
A
#
# COMPACT_ATOMS: atom_id res chain seq x y z
N MET A 1 -34.41 18.56 75.36
CA MET A 1 -34.74 18.04 74.01
C MET A 1 -33.89 18.77 72.96
N LYS A 2 -32.76 18.19 72.56
CA LYS A 2 -31.90 18.75 71.49
C LYS A 2 -32.30 18.12 70.16
N LYS A 3 -32.74 18.92 69.18
CA LYS A 3 -33.07 18.46 67.82
C LYS A 3 -31.77 18.36 67.00
N PHE A 4 -31.46 17.15 66.55
CA PHE A 4 -30.42 16.92 65.53
C PHE A 4 -30.99 17.25 64.15
N ILE A 5 -30.33 18.13 63.41
CA ILE A 5 -30.59 18.38 61.99
C ILE A 5 -29.57 17.57 61.20
N ILE A 6 -30.05 16.56 60.46
CA ILE A 6 -29.24 15.77 59.53
C ILE A 6 -29.31 16.48 58.18
N VAL A 7 -28.18 17.01 57.72
CA VAL A 7 -28.03 17.58 56.37
C VAL A 7 -27.66 16.45 55.41
N PHE A 8 -28.57 16.10 54.51
CA PHE A 8 -28.30 15.17 53.41
C PHE A 8 -27.53 15.91 52.31
N SER A 9 -26.22 15.67 52.22
CA SER A 9 -25.43 16.11 51.07
C SER A 9 -25.73 15.21 49.87
N ILE A 10 -26.47 15.75 48.90
CA ILE A 10 -26.68 15.12 47.59
C ILE A 10 -25.39 15.26 46.80
N VAL A 11 -24.63 14.17 46.70
CA VAL A 11 -23.50 14.07 45.77
C VAL A 11 -24.07 13.80 44.38
N LEU A 12 -24.12 14.84 43.54
CA LEU A 12 -24.33 14.65 42.09
C LEU A 12 -23.08 13.97 41.53
N ILE A 13 -23.18 12.66 41.29
CA ILE A 13 -22.20 11.94 40.49
C ILE A 13 -22.43 12.38 39.04
N TYR A 14 -21.61 13.30 38.55
CA TYR A 14 -21.54 13.63 37.13
C TYR A 14 -20.87 12.44 36.43
N ALA A 15 -21.68 11.47 36.01
CA ALA A 15 -21.25 10.42 35.11
C ALA A 15 -20.93 11.10 33.77
N CYS A 16 -19.64 11.23 33.46
CA CYS A 16 -19.18 11.63 32.14
C CYS A 16 -19.52 10.48 31.19
N SER A 17 -20.65 10.56 30.50
CA SER A 17 -20.98 9.62 29.44
C SER A 17 -19.97 9.82 28.32
N LYS A 18 -19.03 8.88 28.16
CA LYS A 18 -18.35 8.70 26.88
C LYS A 18 -19.39 8.21 25.90
N THR A 19 -20.11 9.12 25.26
CA THR A 19 -20.98 8.81 24.13
C THR A 19 -20.52 9.61 22.91
N ASP A 20 -20.51 8.93 21.76
CA ASP A 20 -20.78 9.49 20.43
C ASP A 20 -19.63 9.87 19.48
N ALA A 21 -18.40 9.37 19.64
CA ALA A 21 -17.41 9.43 18.54
C ALA A 21 -17.43 8.18 17.64
N ALA A 22 -17.63 6.99 18.22
CA ALA A 22 -17.61 5.73 17.45
C ALA A 22 -18.92 5.46 16.66
N ASP A 23 -20.04 6.05 17.08
CA ASP A 23 -21.38 5.74 16.52
C ASP A 23 -21.71 6.49 15.23
N ASN A 24 -20.88 7.43 14.78
CA ASN A 24 -21.10 8.22 13.56
C ASN A 24 -20.20 7.83 12.38
N ILE A 25 -19.44 6.73 12.46
CA ILE A 25 -18.59 6.30 11.35
C ILE A 25 -19.42 5.47 10.36
N PRO A 26 -19.62 5.91 9.11
CA PRO A 26 -20.51 5.24 8.17
C PRO A 26 -20.02 3.83 7.83
N ASP A 27 -20.98 2.91 7.62
CA ASP A 27 -20.71 1.51 7.28
C ASP A 27 -20.01 1.38 5.91
N VAL A 28 -20.35 2.26 4.98
CA VAL A 28 -19.70 2.41 3.67
C VAL A 28 -18.97 3.74 3.64
N VAL A 29 -17.69 3.73 3.26
CA VAL A 29 -16.91 4.97 3.18
C VAL A 29 -17.45 5.84 2.03
N PRO A 30 -17.80 7.13 2.27
CA PRO A 30 -18.27 8.02 1.21
C PRO A 30 -17.24 8.16 0.10
N ASP A 31 -17.65 8.17 -1.17
CA ASP A 31 -16.73 8.12 -2.33
C ASP A 31 -15.88 9.39 -2.51
N ASP A 32 -16.36 10.53 -2.01
CA ASP A 32 -15.71 11.84 -2.07
C ASP A 32 -14.73 12.07 -0.92
N GLU A 33 -14.80 11.26 0.14
CA GLU A 33 -13.98 11.41 1.33
C GLU A 33 -12.52 10.98 1.10
N ILE A 34 -11.57 11.79 1.57
CA ILE A 34 -10.15 11.44 1.52
C ILE A 34 -9.79 10.52 2.69
N ILE A 35 -9.38 9.30 2.37
CA ILE A 35 -8.81 8.34 3.33
C ILE A 35 -7.32 8.63 3.46
N THR A 36 -6.86 8.97 4.67
CA THR A 36 -5.43 9.15 4.95
C THR A 36 -4.88 7.91 5.64
N ILE A 37 -3.92 7.24 5.00
CA ILE A 37 -3.28 6.01 5.47
C ILE A 37 -1.96 6.38 6.17
N PRO A 38 -1.82 6.08 7.47
CA PRO A 38 -0.54 6.16 8.16
C PRO A 38 0.42 5.10 7.62
N VAL A 39 1.65 5.50 7.30
CA VAL A 39 2.69 4.63 6.74
C VAL A 39 3.85 4.53 7.71
N VAL A 40 4.35 3.31 7.90
CA VAL A 40 5.65 3.07 8.53
C VAL A 40 6.57 2.40 7.52
N VAL A 41 7.81 2.88 7.45
CA VAL A 41 8.83 2.35 6.54
C VAL A 41 9.91 1.66 7.34
N HIS A 42 10.02 0.34 7.15
CA HIS A 42 10.99 -0.54 7.79
C HIS A 42 12.17 -0.79 6.85
N ILE A 43 13.31 -0.17 7.10
CA ILE A 43 14.51 -0.36 6.30
C ILE A 43 15.33 -1.48 6.90
N VAL A 44 15.30 -2.65 6.24
CA VAL A 44 16.11 -3.82 6.59
C VAL A 44 17.33 -3.82 5.68
N ASN A 45 18.35 -3.06 6.09
CA ASN A 45 19.56 -2.86 5.30
C ASN A 45 20.50 -4.08 5.40
N TYR A 46 20.78 -4.69 4.25
CA TYR A 46 21.66 -5.84 4.15
C TYR A 46 23.11 -5.46 4.46
N ALA A 47 23.63 -5.88 5.62
CA ALA A 47 24.88 -5.41 6.21
C ALA A 47 26.15 -5.71 5.38
N PRO A 48 26.25 -6.83 4.63
CA PRO A 48 27.42 -7.06 3.78
C PRO A 48 27.58 -6.00 2.68
N ASN A 49 26.47 -5.42 2.18
CA ASN A 49 26.46 -4.39 1.14
C ASN A 49 25.21 -3.50 1.29
N PRO A 50 25.16 -2.59 2.27
CA PRO A 50 23.95 -1.84 2.58
C PRO A 50 23.65 -0.80 1.51
N PHE A 51 22.37 -0.63 1.19
CA PHE A 51 21.92 0.49 0.38
C PHE A 51 21.87 1.77 1.24
N ASP A 52 22.32 2.88 0.65
CA ASP A 52 22.10 4.20 1.23
C ASP A 52 20.70 4.70 0.84
N ILE A 53 19.81 4.80 1.82
CA ILE A 53 18.41 5.18 1.64
C ILE A 53 18.14 6.39 2.51
N SER A 54 18.24 7.58 1.93
CA SER A 54 18.04 8.82 2.68
C SER A 54 16.56 9.05 3.05
N ASP A 55 16.30 9.89 4.03
CA ASP A 55 14.93 10.28 4.38
C ASP A 55 14.25 11.02 3.22
N GLU A 56 15.00 11.83 2.45
CA GLU A 56 14.51 12.51 1.25
C GLU A 56 14.03 11.51 0.19
N LYS A 57 14.69 10.36 0.06
CA LYS A 57 14.25 9.31 -0.84
C LYS A 57 12.91 8.72 -0.40
N ILE A 58 12.72 8.51 0.90
CA ILE A 58 11.44 8.07 1.46
C ILE A 58 10.35 9.12 1.24
N PHE A 59 10.65 10.39 1.50
CA PHE A 59 9.72 11.50 1.25
C PHE A 59 9.34 11.60 -0.23
N SER A 60 10.30 11.37 -1.14
CA SER A 60 10.03 11.35 -2.58
C SER A 60 9.01 10.27 -2.97
N GLN A 61 9.10 9.08 -2.36
CA GLN A 61 8.13 8.01 -2.60
C GLN A 61 6.75 8.36 -2.05
N ILE A 62 6.67 8.91 -0.82
CA ILE A 62 5.37 9.35 -0.26
C ILE A 62 4.74 10.45 -1.13
N ALA A 63 5.54 11.33 -1.72
CA ALA A 63 5.07 12.33 -2.67
C ALA A 63 4.54 11.70 -3.97
N VAL A 64 5.23 10.68 -4.50
CA VAL A 64 4.79 9.89 -5.66
C VAL A 64 3.43 9.23 -5.40
N LEU A 65 3.27 8.52 -4.28
CA LEU A 65 2.01 7.87 -3.93
C LEU A 65 0.85 8.86 -3.87
N ASN A 66 1.08 10.02 -3.24
CA ASN A 66 0.07 11.07 -3.15
C ASN A 66 -0.22 11.75 -4.49
N LYS A 67 0.66 11.65 -5.50
CA LYS A 67 0.36 12.09 -6.86
C LYS A 67 -0.52 11.05 -7.56
N ASP A 68 -0.13 9.78 -7.53
CA ASP A 68 -0.78 8.72 -8.31
C ASP A 68 -2.17 8.40 -7.79
N PHE A 69 -2.29 8.14 -6.48
CA PHE A 69 -3.57 7.82 -5.86
C PHE A 69 -4.54 9.00 -5.85
N ARG A 70 -4.07 10.22 -6.13
CA ARG A 70 -4.91 11.42 -6.21
C ARG A 70 -5.10 11.95 -7.64
N LYS A 71 -4.62 11.25 -8.67
CA LYS A 71 -4.64 11.72 -10.06
C LYS A 71 -4.02 13.12 -10.21
N ARG A 72 -2.92 13.36 -9.49
CA ARG A 72 -2.12 14.61 -9.51
C ARG A 72 -0.74 14.39 -10.13
N ASN A 73 -0.49 13.21 -10.66
CA ASN A 73 0.67 12.88 -11.46
C ASN A 73 0.60 13.63 -12.81
N VAL A 74 1.72 14.22 -13.25
CA VAL A 74 1.75 15.09 -14.44
C VAL A 74 1.57 14.29 -15.72
N ASP A 75 2.09 13.07 -15.75
CA ASP A 75 2.00 12.09 -16.84
C ASP A 75 0.59 11.51 -17.05
N VAL A 76 -0.41 11.86 -16.23
CA VAL A 76 -1.82 11.49 -16.50
C VAL A 76 -2.32 12.06 -17.83
N THR A 77 -1.66 13.09 -18.36
CA THR A 77 -1.92 13.62 -19.71
C THR A 77 -1.52 12.66 -20.83
N ASN A 78 -0.75 11.61 -20.53
CA ASN A 78 -0.35 10.58 -21.49
C ASN A 78 -1.41 9.47 -21.63
N VAL A 79 -2.48 9.50 -20.84
CA VAL A 79 -3.63 8.59 -21.00
C VAL A 79 -4.24 8.83 -22.38
N PRO A 80 -4.38 7.80 -23.23
CA PRO A 80 -5.04 7.92 -24.54
C PRO A 80 -6.47 8.46 -24.41
N ASP A 81 -6.92 9.25 -25.40
CA ASP A 81 -8.25 9.89 -25.41
C ASP A 81 -9.39 8.91 -25.10
N GLU A 82 -9.28 7.66 -25.57
CA GLU A 82 -10.21 6.57 -25.29
C GLU A 82 -10.44 6.33 -23.79
N PHE A 83 -9.41 6.47 -22.95
CA PHE A 83 -9.45 6.13 -21.52
C PHE A 83 -9.44 7.33 -20.57
N VAL A 84 -9.29 8.56 -21.07
CA VAL A 84 -9.20 9.78 -20.23
C VAL A 84 -10.38 9.91 -19.25
N HIS A 85 -11.58 9.55 -19.71
CA HIS A 85 -12.81 9.62 -18.93
C HIS A 85 -12.92 8.55 -17.84
N LEU A 86 -12.06 7.53 -17.85
CA LEU A 86 -12.02 6.45 -16.86
C LEU A 86 -11.01 6.71 -15.74
N ALA A 87 -10.02 7.58 -15.98
CA ALA A 87 -8.95 7.85 -15.02
C ALA A 87 -9.47 8.52 -13.73
N ALA A 88 -9.15 7.94 -12.57
CA ALA A 88 -9.77 8.29 -11.29
C ALA A 88 -8.83 8.92 -10.26
N ASP A 89 -9.31 9.94 -9.55
CA ASP A 89 -8.80 10.31 -8.21
C ASP A 89 -9.38 9.32 -7.19
N THR A 90 -8.52 8.45 -6.63
CA THR A 90 -8.95 7.39 -5.70
C THR A 90 -9.40 7.92 -4.34
N LYS A 91 -9.08 9.19 -4.03
CA LYS A 91 -9.27 9.82 -2.71
C LYS A 91 -8.57 9.05 -1.58
N ILE A 92 -7.40 8.48 -1.86
CA ILE A 92 -6.50 7.87 -0.88
C ILE A 92 -5.21 8.68 -0.83
N GLN A 93 -4.73 8.98 0.38
CA GLN A 93 -3.49 9.69 0.63
C GLN A 93 -2.66 8.98 1.68
N PHE A 94 -1.36 9.25 1.67
CA PHE A 94 -0.38 8.59 2.52
C PHE A 94 0.40 9.62 3.32
N LYS A 95 0.62 9.35 4.59
CA LYS A 95 1.49 10.16 5.46
C LYS A 95 2.34 9.22 6.30
N LEU A 96 3.61 9.56 6.49
CA LEU A 96 4.42 8.87 7.50
C LEU A 96 3.75 9.01 8.87
N ALA A 97 3.76 7.91 9.62
CA ALA A 97 3.26 7.88 10.98
C ALA A 97 4.05 8.86 11.85
N VAL A 98 3.35 9.58 12.72
CA VAL A 98 3.94 10.50 13.71
C VAL A 98 3.78 10.00 15.14
N ILE A 99 2.99 8.93 15.32
CA ILE A 99 2.81 8.20 16.58
C ILE A 99 3.07 6.72 16.31
N ASP A 100 3.83 6.06 17.18
CA ASP A 100 4.12 4.62 17.12
C ASP A 100 3.00 3.78 17.78
N PRO A 101 3.02 2.44 17.72
CA PRO A 101 2.00 1.59 18.33
C PRO A 101 1.91 1.70 19.86
N LEU A 102 2.96 2.22 20.52
CA LEU A 102 3.01 2.44 21.96
C LEU A 102 2.55 3.85 22.37
N GLY A 103 2.22 4.71 21.40
CA GLY A 103 1.77 6.08 21.63
C GLY A 103 2.88 7.12 21.67
N ASN A 104 4.12 6.77 21.36
CA ASN A 104 5.25 7.71 21.36
C ASN A 104 5.39 8.42 20.02
N ALA A 105 6.01 9.61 20.03
CA ALA A 105 6.37 10.33 18.81
C ALA A 105 7.40 9.54 17.98
N THR A 106 7.23 9.57 16.66
CA THR A 106 8.09 8.86 15.69
C THR A 106 8.21 9.64 14.39
N THR A 107 9.21 9.31 13.58
CA THR A 107 9.33 9.76 12.19
C THR A 107 8.58 8.88 11.20
N GLY A 108 8.10 7.71 11.66
CA GLY A 108 7.51 6.68 10.80
C GLY A 108 8.56 5.93 9.97
N ILE A 109 9.85 6.07 10.29
CA ILE A 109 10.96 5.41 9.62
C ILE A 109 11.76 4.63 10.65
N ILE A 110 11.93 3.34 10.41
CA ILE A 110 12.70 2.41 11.25
C ILE A 110 13.86 1.89 10.40
N ARG A 111 15.06 1.84 10.98
CA ARG A 111 16.27 1.41 10.29
C ARG A 111 16.96 0.33 11.10
N SER A 112 17.26 -0.80 10.46
CA SER A 112 18.08 -1.87 11.03
C SER A 112 19.10 -2.39 10.05
N SER A 113 20.25 -2.82 10.59
CA SER A 113 21.27 -3.57 9.85
C SER A 113 21.04 -5.06 10.06
N SER A 114 21.06 -5.85 8.99
CA SER A 114 20.73 -7.28 9.02
C SER A 114 21.39 -8.08 7.90
N GLU A 115 21.44 -9.40 8.02
CA GLU A 115 21.75 -10.32 6.90
C GLU A 115 20.47 -10.83 6.21
N VAL A 116 19.31 -10.38 6.66
CA VAL A 116 18.01 -10.71 6.09
C VAL A 116 17.79 -9.92 4.80
N THR A 117 17.24 -10.59 3.80
CA THR A 117 16.91 -10.04 2.48
C THR A 117 15.39 -9.99 2.28
N GLY A 118 14.93 -9.33 1.22
CA GLY A 118 13.52 -9.34 0.84
C GLY A 118 13.01 -10.74 0.48
N TRP A 119 13.90 -11.67 0.10
CA TRP A 119 13.54 -13.07 -0.18
C TRP A 119 13.20 -13.86 1.07
N ASP A 120 13.69 -13.46 2.25
CA ASP A 120 13.33 -14.09 3.52
C ASP A 120 11.90 -13.76 3.99
N GLY A 121 11.17 -12.92 3.24
CA GLY A 121 9.75 -12.62 3.46
C GLY A 121 8.79 -13.35 2.51
N LYS A 122 9.30 -14.25 1.65
CA LYS A 122 8.51 -14.94 0.63
C LYS A 122 8.95 -16.39 0.43
N THR A 123 8.00 -17.30 0.21
CA THR A 123 8.28 -18.71 -0.13
C THR A 123 8.37 -18.91 -1.64
N SER A 124 9.00 -20.02 -2.03
CA SER A 124 8.79 -20.58 -3.36
C SER A 124 7.35 -21.10 -3.50
N VAL A 125 6.80 -21.08 -4.70
CA VAL A 125 5.42 -21.52 -5.00
C VAL A 125 5.12 -22.98 -4.60
N PHE A 126 6.15 -23.74 -4.21
CA PHE A 126 6.07 -25.14 -3.82
C PHE A 126 6.26 -25.38 -2.31
N ASP A 127 6.36 -24.32 -1.50
CA ASP A 127 6.65 -24.44 -0.07
C ASP A 127 5.56 -23.79 0.78
N GLU A 128 4.89 -24.62 1.59
CA GLU A 128 4.00 -24.22 2.69
C GLU A 128 4.84 -23.80 3.90
N THR A 129 5.68 -22.79 3.72
CA THR A 129 6.46 -22.25 4.82
C THR A 129 5.51 -21.63 5.84
N ALA A 130 5.56 -22.11 7.08
CA ALA A 130 4.85 -21.50 8.19
C ALA A 130 5.24 -20.01 8.31
N ILE A 131 4.26 -19.14 8.56
CA ILE A 131 4.45 -17.68 8.58
C ILE A 131 5.60 -17.29 9.52
N GLU A 132 5.73 -17.99 10.64
CA GLU A 132 6.76 -17.79 11.65
C GLU A 132 8.18 -17.89 11.07
N ASN A 133 8.39 -18.57 9.94
CA ASN A 133 9.71 -18.76 9.36
C ASN A 133 10.15 -17.62 8.41
N PHE A 134 9.27 -16.66 8.10
CA PHE A 134 9.61 -15.49 7.29
C PHE A 134 10.45 -14.47 8.05
N LYS A 135 11.77 -14.65 8.10
CA LYS A 135 12.67 -13.83 8.93
C LYS A 135 12.50 -12.33 8.71
N LEU A 136 12.16 -11.88 7.50
CA LEU A 136 11.93 -10.46 7.19
C LEU A 136 10.95 -9.78 8.14
N TYR A 137 9.92 -10.49 8.60
CA TYR A 137 8.85 -9.92 9.42
C TYR A 137 9.03 -10.12 10.92
N TYR A 138 10.21 -10.61 11.35
CA TYR A 138 10.47 -10.93 12.76
C TYR A 138 11.79 -10.34 13.24
N SER A 139 11.72 -9.41 14.19
CA SER A 139 12.90 -8.72 14.72
C SER A 139 13.88 -9.69 15.41
N ASP A 140 13.39 -10.72 16.09
CA ASP A 140 14.20 -11.76 16.73
C ASP A 140 14.96 -12.65 15.73
N LYS A 141 14.60 -12.57 14.43
CA LYS A 141 15.27 -13.27 13.31
C LYS A 141 16.07 -12.32 12.42
N GLY A 142 16.26 -11.08 12.84
CA GLY A 142 16.99 -10.04 12.12
C GLY A 142 16.15 -9.23 11.13
N GLY A 143 14.85 -9.51 10.98
CA GLY A 143 13.93 -8.68 10.20
C GLY A 143 13.41 -7.49 11.01
N GLN A 144 12.17 -7.09 10.70
CA GLN A 144 11.43 -6.05 11.42
C GLN A 144 9.96 -6.44 11.57
N ASP A 145 9.48 -6.44 12.81
CA ASP A 145 8.07 -6.73 13.10
C ASP A 145 7.14 -5.68 12.49
N ALA A 146 6.01 -6.14 11.95
CA ALA A 146 4.95 -5.24 11.50
C ALA A 146 4.40 -4.40 12.67
N TRP A 147 4.14 -3.12 12.40
CA TRP A 147 3.27 -2.33 13.27
C TRP A 147 1.83 -2.80 13.07
N GLN A 148 1.31 -3.50 14.09
CA GLN A 148 -0.01 -4.09 14.02
C GLN A 148 -1.10 -3.03 14.18
N LYS A 149 -2.11 -3.12 13.29
CA LYS A 149 -3.30 -2.25 13.21
C LYS A 149 -2.96 -0.80 12.85
N ASN A 150 -3.78 -0.20 11.99
CA ASN A 150 -3.77 1.25 11.69
C ASN A 150 -2.52 1.79 10.98
N TYR A 151 -1.64 0.93 10.45
CA TYR A 151 -0.52 1.34 9.60
C TYR A 151 -0.47 0.50 8.32
N LEU A 152 -0.05 1.12 7.22
CA LEU A 152 0.54 0.42 6.09
C LEU A 152 2.03 0.21 6.39
N ASN A 153 2.43 -1.05 6.52
CA ASN A 153 3.83 -1.43 6.67
C ASN A 153 4.50 -1.52 5.30
N ILE A 154 5.64 -0.87 5.15
CA ILE A 154 6.47 -0.95 3.95
C ILE A 154 7.86 -1.40 4.37
N TRP A 155 8.26 -2.60 3.99
CA TRP A 155 9.62 -3.08 4.19
C TRP A 155 10.48 -2.76 2.96
N ILE A 156 11.57 -2.04 3.19
CA ILE A 156 12.61 -1.83 2.19
C ILE A 156 13.70 -2.86 2.44
N ALA A 157 13.86 -3.81 1.52
CA ALA A 157 14.78 -4.95 1.68
C ALA A 157 15.34 -5.39 0.33
N ASP A 158 16.57 -5.90 0.33
CA ASP A 158 17.28 -6.31 -0.90
C ASP A 158 16.58 -7.50 -1.59
N LEU A 159 16.13 -7.32 -2.84
CA LEU A 159 15.53 -8.36 -3.68
C LEU A 159 16.43 -8.70 -4.87
N SER A 160 17.74 -8.61 -4.68
CA SER A 160 18.72 -9.02 -5.69
C SER A 160 18.65 -10.52 -5.99
N ASP A 161 18.88 -10.89 -7.24
CA ASP A 161 19.21 -12.25 -7.61
C ASP A 161 20.62 -12.64 -7.11
N ARG A 162 21.00 -13.90 -7.32
CA ARG A 162 22.33 -14.42 -6.91
C ARG A 162 23.53 -13.71 -7.57
N HIS A 163 23.30 -12.86 -8.57
CA HIS A 163 24.33 -12.10 -9.28
C HIS A 163 24.33 -10.61 -8.88
N GLY A 164 23.48 -10.20 -7.93
CA GLY A 164 23.36 -8.81 -7.50
C GLY A 164 22.46 -7.95 -8.40
N ASN A 165 21.82 -8.52 -9.43
CA ASN A 165 20.86 -7.81 -10.27
C ASN A 165 19.50 -7.75 -9.58
N LEU A 166 18.62 -6.82 -9.96
CA LEU A 166 17.25 -6.82 -9.47
C LEU A 166 16.56 -8.13 -9.86
N GLY A 167 16.19 -8.96 -8.87
CA GLY A 167 15.45 -10.20 -9.10
C GLY A 167 13.94 -10.00 -9.05
N LEU A 168 13.45 -9.15 -8.14
CA LEU A 168 12.05 -8.74 -8.03
C LEU A 168 11.96 -7.28 -7.57
N GLY A 169 11.05 -6.50 -8.15
CA GLY A 169 10.87 -5.09 -7.76
C GLY A 169 10.21 -4.94 -6.39
N GLY A 170 9.17 -5.72 -6.14
CA GLY A 170 8.45 -5.74 -4.87
C GLY A 170 7.38 -6.82 -4.87
N TYR A 171 6.68 -6.93 -3.75
CA TYR A 171 5.48 -7.73 -3.62
C TYR A 171 4.61 -7.22 -2.46
N ALA A 172 3.32 -7.48 -2.53
CA ALA A 172 2.35 -7.09 -1.51
C ALA A 172 1.53 -8.28 -1.00
N THR A 173 1.00 -8.13 0.21
CA THR A 173 -0.07 -8.99 0.70
C THR A 173 -1.43 -8.49 0.25
N PHE A 174 -2.34 -9.39 -0.10
CA PHE A 174 -3.75 -9.05 -0.34
C PHE A 174 -4.52 -8.83 0.98
N PRO A 175 -5.67 -8.12 0.95
CA PRO A 175 -6.54 -8.00 2.11
C PRO A 175 -6.91 -9.35 2.71
N GLY A 176 -6.78 -9.46 4.04
CA GLY A 176 -7.05 -10.71 4.77
C GLY A 176 -5.79 -11.54 5.09
N ALA A 177 -4.61 -11.10 4.66
CA ALA A 177 -3.35 -11.66 5.11
C ALA A 177 -3.16 -11.57 6.63
N ASP A 178 -2.27 -12.43 7.16
CA ASP A 178 -1.91 -12.41 8.57
C ASP A 178 -1.34 -11.03 8.96
N PRO A 179 -1.83 -10.40 10.05
CA PRO A 179 -1.37 -9.07 10.47
C PRO A 179 0.13 -8.94 10.71
N ARG A 180 0.84 -10.05 10.93
CA ARG A 180 2.30 -10.07 11.16
C ARG A 180 3.10 -9.81 9.89
N ILE A 181 2.53 -10.08 8.72
CA ILE A 181 3.20 -9.95 7.42
C ILE A 181 2.49 -8.96 6.49
N ASP A 182 1.42 -8.32 6.97
CA ASP A 182 0.57 -7.49 6.15
C ASP A 182 1.23 -6.16 5.77
N GLY A 183 1.39 -5.94 4.47
CA GLY A 183 1.99 -4.74 3.91
C GLY A 183 2.63 -4.98 2.55
N VAL A 184 3.69 -4.23 2.27
CA VAL A 184 4.43 -4.27 1.01
C VAL A 184 5.92 -4.40 1.27
N VAL A 185 6.60 -5.21 0.47
CA VAL A 185 8.06 -5.30 0.41
C VAL A 185 8.54 -4.74 -0.92
N ILE A 186 9.59 -3.92 -0.90
CA ILE A 186 10.09 -3.22 -2.09
C ILE A 186 11.62 -3.19 -2.11
N ASP A 187 12.21 -3.40 -3.28
CA ASP A 187 13.66 -3.29 -3.47
C ASP A 187 14.09 -1.81 -3.38
N PRO A 188 15.21 -1.50 -2.70
CA PRO A 188 15.75 -0.15 -2.60
C PRO A 188 15.94 0.57 -3.94
N ARG A 189 16.19 -0.17 -5.03
CA ARG A 189 16.51 0.38 -6.37
C ARG A 189 15.27 0.74 -7.20
N VAL A 190 14.07 0.39 -6.75
CA VAL A 190 12.79 0.75 -7.40
C VAL A 190 11.86 1.55 -6.49
N PHE A 191 12.42 2.06 -5.38
CA PHE A 191 11.72 2.86 -4.38
C PHE A 191 12.13 4.33 -4.46
N GLY A 192 11.15 5.23 -4.42
CA GLY A 192 11.35 6.67 -4.51
C GLY A 192 11.86 7.13 -5.87
N THR A 193 12.34 8.36 -5.93
CA THR A 193 12.84 9.02 -7.15
C THR A 193 14.26 9.56 -6.98
N LEU A 194 14.97 9.09 -5.95
CA LEU A 194 16.37 9.44 -5.69
C LEU A 194 17.24 8.17 -5.69
N PRO A 195 18.51 8.26 -6.12
CA PRO A 195 19.44 7.13 -6.13
C PRO A 195 19.56 6.42 -4.76
N PRO A 196 19.91 5.12 -4.75
CA PRO A 196 20.17 4.26 -5.91
C PRO A 196 18.87 3.90 -6.65
N LEU A 197 18.88 3.95 -7.98
CA LEU A 197 17.73 3.57 -8.82
C LEU A 197 18.19 2.70 -9.98
N ILE A 198 17.32 1.81 -10.44
CA ILE A 198 17.52 1.08 -11.68
C ILE A 198 16.76 1.76 -12.82
N LYS A 199 17.37 1.73 -14.01
CA LYS A 199 16.77 2.32 -15.21
C LYS A 199 15.37 1.77 -15.45
N ASN A 200 14.45 2.64 -15.88
CA ASN A 200 13.03 2.38 -16.20
C ASN A 200 12.09 2.19 -14.99
N PHE A 201 12.63 2.08 -13.78
CA PHE A 201 11.87 1.89 -12.54
C PHE A 201 12.29 2.94 -11.51
N ASP A 202 12.31 4.21 -11.94
CA ASP A 202 12.91 5.35 -11.26
C ASP A 202 11.91 6.47 -10.93
N LEU A 203 10.60 6.22 -11.11
CA LEU A 203 9.53 7.18 -10.79
C LEU A 203 8.66 6.73 -9.60
N GLY A 204 9.06 5.65 -8.93
CA GLY A 204 8.40 5.11 -7.74
C GLY A 204 7.07 4.41 -8.02
N ARG A 205 6.82 3.98 -9.26
CA ARG A 205 5.55 3.33 -9.63
C ARG A 205 5.46 1.87 -9.21
N THR A 206 6.60 1.20 -9.00
CA THR A 206 6.60 -0.15 -8.43
C THR A 206 5.85 -0.17 -7.10
N LEU A 207 6.08 0.79 -6.20
CA LEU A 207 5.31 0.85 -4.95
C LEU A 207 3.83 1.24 -5.18
N THR A 208 3.52 2.09 -6.16
CA THR A 208 2.13 2.40 -6.54
C THR A 208 1.38 1.13 -6.96
N HIS A 209 2.01 0.29 -7.77
CA HIS A 209 1.50 -1.02 -8.20
C HIS A 209 1.27 -1.97 -7.02
N GLU A 210 2.28 -2.16 -6.16
CA GLU A 210 2.18 -3.05 -5.00
C GLU A 210 1.12 -2.59 -3.99
N ILE A 211 0.97 -1.29 -3.77
CA ILE A 211 -0.12 -0.77 -2.92
C ILE A 211 -1.49 -1.00 -3.58
N GLY A 212 -1.56 -1.01 -4.92
CA GLY A 212 -2.75 -1.46 -5.65
C GLY A 212 -3.17 -2.88 -5.23
N HIS A 213 -2.23 -3.83 -5.21
CA HIS A 213 -2.47 -5.19 -4.70
C HIS A 213 -2.87 -5.22 -3.22
N TRP A 214 -2.18 -4.45 -2.37
CA TRP A 214 -2.53 -4.33 -0.95
C TRP A 214 -3.94 -3.75 -0.71
N LEU A 215 -4.44 -2.97 -1.68
CA LEU A 215 -5.80 -2.46 -1.78
C LEU A 215 -6.72 -3.31 -2.68
N ASN A 216 -6.41 -4.59 -2.87
CA ASN A 216 -7.22 -5.60 -3.54
C ASN A 216 -7.25 -5.57 -5.08
N LEU A 217 -6.42 -4.78 -5.75
CA LEU A 217 -6.37 -4.80 -7.21
C LEU A 217 -5.62 -6.04 -7.72
N LEU A 218 -6.14 -6.65 -8.78
CA LEU A 218 -5.43 -7.71 -9.51
C LEU A 218 -4.62 -7.08 -10.65
N HIS A 219 -3.72 -7.85 -11.25
CA HIS A 219 -3.13 -7.46 -12.53
C HIS A 219 -4.23 -7.31 -13.58
N ILE A 220 -4.13 -6.28 -14.43
CA ILE A 220 -5.19 -5.94 -15.40
C ILE A 220 -5.48 -7.06 -16.41
N TYR A 221 -4.46 -7.86 -16.72
CA TYR A 221 -4.55 -9.03 -17.59
C TYR A 221 -5.08 -10.29 -16.89
N GLY A 222 -5.48 -10.21 -15.62
CA GLY A 222 -5.97 -11.34 -14.84
C GLY A 222 -4.98 -12.51 -14.87
N LYS A 223 -5.35 -13.57 -15.61
CA LYS A 223 -4.48 -14.72 -15.85
C LYS A 223 -3.73 -14.55 -17.18
N ASP A 224 -2.40 -14.47 -17.07
CA ASP A 224 -1.53 -14.24 -18.23
C ASP A 224 -1.69 -15.33 -19.31
N GLY A 225 -2.04 -14.90 -20.51
CA GLY A 225 -2.14 -15.70 -21.73
C GLY A 225 -3.56 -16.03 -22.19
N ASP A 226 -4.60 -15.63 -21.46
CA ASP A 226 -6.00 -15.89 -21.83
C ASP A 226 -6.90 -14.64 -21.80
N CYS A 227 -8.08 -14.75 -22.40
CA CYS A 227 -9.10 -13.70 -22.43
C CYS A 227 -10.35 -14.08 -21.60
N GLU A 228 -10.25 -15.15 -20.80
CA GLU A 228 -11.39 -15.73 -20.08
C GLU A 228 -11.49 -15.17 -18.66
N GLU A 229 -10.36 -14.76 -18.08
CA GLU A 229 -10.26 -14.23 -16.73
C GLU A 229 -9.74 -12.78 -16.73
N GLY A 230 -10.63 -11.82 -16.44
CA GLY A 230 -10.24 -10.42 -16.22
C GLY A 230 -9.81 -10.11 -14.78
N ASP A 231 -9.59 -8.84 -14.48
CA ASP A 231 -9.18 -8.34 -13.15
C ASP A 231 -10.36 -8.07 -12.18
N LEU A 232 -11.57 -8.48 -12.59
CA LEU A 232 -12.84 -8.30 -11.86
C LEU A 232 -13.26 -6.83 -11.73
N ILE A 233 -12.92 -6.01 -12.71
CA ILE A 233 -13.25 -4.59 -12.79
C ILE A 233 -13.78 -4.29 -14.20
N ASP A 234 -15.00 -3.74 -14.29
CA ASP A 234 -15.71 -3.62 -15.58
C ASP A 234 -15.12 -2.54 -16.50
N ASP A 235 -14.43 -1.54 -15.94
CA ASP A 235 -13.88 -0.39 -16.69
C ASP A 235 -12.39 -0.54 -17.04
N THR A 236 -11.82 -1.71 -16.80
CA THR A 236 -10.53 -2.16 -17.32
C THR A 236 -10.82 -3.17 -18.44
N PRO A 237 -10.50 -2.85 -19.71
CA PRO A 237 -10.68 -3.78 -20.81
C PRO A 237 -9.94 -5.09 -20.53
N THR A 238 -10.56 -6.23 -20.88
CA THR A 238 -9.91 -7.54 -20.75
C THR A 238 -8.65 -7.55 -21.59
N GLN A 239 -7.52 -7.88 -20.96
CA GLN A 239 -6.21 -7.90 -21.58
C GLN A 239 -5.63 -9.30 -21.54
N LYS A 240 -5.10 -9.79 -22.66
CA LYS A 240 -4.62 -11.17 -22.76
C LYS A 240 -3.36 -11.45 -21.94
N SER A 241 -2.42 -10.51 -21.95
CA SER A 241 -1.10 -10.70 -21.35
C SER A 241 -0.55 -9.40 -20.82
N GLN A 242 0.42 -9.51 -19.91
CA GLN A 242 1.16 -8.35 -19.40
C GLN A 242 1.92 -7.62 -20.53
N TYR A 243 2.00 -6.30 -20.43
CA TYR A 243 2.92 -5.50 -21.22
C TYR A 243 4.18 -5.18 -20.43
N LEU A 244 5.32 -5.10 -21.12
CA LEU A 244 6.62 -4.69 -20.58
C LEU A 244 7.17 -3.51 -21.41
N GLY A 245 8.13 -2.78 -20.86
CA GLY A 245 8.79 -1.71 -21.58
C GLY A 245 7.88 -0.49 -21.76
N VAL A 246 7.91 0.12 -22.94
CA VAL A 246 7.08 1.29 -23.29
C VAL A 246 6.28 0.96 -24.56
N PRO A 247 5.13 0.28 -24.44
CA PRO A 247 4.29 -0.03 -25.60
C PRO A 247 3.81 1.24 -26.29
N SER A 248 3.56 1.15 -27.59
CA SER A 248 2.91 2.20 -28.37
C SER A 248 1.40 1.98 -28.42
N TYR A 249 0.61 3.03 -28.21
CA TYR A 249 -0.83 2.95 -28.36
C TYR A 249 -1.24 3.02 -29.86
N PRO A 250 -2.24 2.25 -30.32
CA PRO A 250 -2.97 1.23 -29.56
C PRO A 250 -2.22 -0.10 -29.46
N GLN A 251 -2.47 -0.80 -28.37
CA GLN A 251 -2.26 -2.24 -28.25
C GLN A 251 -3.64 -2.89 -28.18
N ASN A 252 -3.81 -4.09 -28.74
CA ASN A 252 -5.11 -4.73 -28.86
C ASN A 252 -5.02 -6.22 -28.50
N SER A 253 -5.93 -6.63 -27.63
CA SER A 253 -6.18 -8.02 -27.31
C SER A 253 -7.64 -8.18 -26.89
N CYS A 254 -8.14 -9.41 -26.86
CA CYS A 254 -9.50 -9.72 -26.39
C CYS A 254 -10.59 -8.76 -26.95
N GLU A 255 -10.49 -8.44 -28.24
CA GLU A 255 -11.42 -7.59 -29.02
C GLU A 255 -11.44 -6.09 -28.67
N THR A 256 -10.61 -5.63 -27.73
CA THR A 256 -10.56 -4.22 -27.29
C THR A 256 -9.14 -3.66 -27.24
N ASN A 257 -8.99 -2.35 -27.10
CA ASN A 257 -7.67 -1.77 -26.88
C ASN A 257 -7.24 -2.00 -25.43
N ASP A 258 -6.02 -2.47 -25.24
CA ASP A 258 -5.46 -2.79 -23.94
C ASP A 258 -5.03 -1.51 -23.20
N MET A 259 -5.39 -1.43 -21.92
CA MET A 259 -5.05 -0.30 -21.05
C MET A 259 -3.68 -0.49 -20.39
N TYR A 260 -2.63 -0.69 -21.21
CA TYR A 260 -1.27 -0.99 -20.71
C TYR A 260 -0.66 0.11 -19.83
N MET A 261 -1.19 1.33 -19.90
CA MET A 261 -0.76 2.46 -19.07
C MET A 261 -1.41 2.48 -17.68
N ASN A 262 -2.21 1.46 -17.34
CA ASN A 262 -2.73 1.27 -16.01
C ASN A 262 -1.59 0.91 -15.03
N PHE A 263 -1.65 1.42 -13.80
CA PHE A 263 -0.65 1.08 -12.78
C PHE A 263 -0.61 -0.42 -12.44
N MET A 264 -1.65 -1.19 -12.78
CA MET A 264 -1.73 -2.64 -12.55
C MET A 264 -1.25 -3.51 -13.72
N ASP A 265 -0.63 -2.92 -14.75
CA ASP A 265 0.18 -3.66 -15.73
C ASP A 265 1.67 -3.68 -15.30
N ARG A 266 2.58 -4.22 -16.13
CA ARG A 266 4.02 -4.40 -15.85
C ARG A 266 4.95 -3.57 -16.74
N VAL A 267 4.41 -2.53 -17.37
CA VAL A 267 5.20 -1.61 -18.19
C VAL A 267 6.22 -0.84 -17.33
N ASN A 268 7.13 -0.11 -17.98
CA ASN A 268 8.06 0.76 -17.28
C ASN A 268 7.31 1.87 -16.51
N ASP A 269 7.94 2.42 -15.48
CA ASP A 269 7.37 3.49 -14.65
C ASP A 269 6.86 4.69 -15.48
N ASN A 270 7.57 5.04 -16.57
CA ASN A 270 7.22 6.16 -17.44
C ASN A 270 6.09 5.86 -18.44
N ALA A 271 5.61 4.62 -18.49
CA ALA A 271 4.54 4.16 -19.36
C ALA A 271 3.23 3.88 -18.61
N MET A 272 3.22 3.93 -17.27
CA MET A 272 2.02 3.80 -16.43
C MET A 272 1.64 5.11 -15.75
N CYS A 273 0.36 5.46 -15.75
CA CYS A 273 -0.08 6.79 -15.32
C CYS A 273 -1.51 6.89 -14.77
N MET A 274 -2.26 5.79 -14.65
CA MET A 274 -3.63 5.85 -14.15
C MET A 274 -4.13 4.63 -13.38
N PHE A 275 -5.09 4.90 -12.48
CA PHE A 275 -6.10 3.95 -12.02
C PHE A 275 -7.46 4.32 -12.62
N THR A 276 -8.38 3.36 -12.70
CA THR A 276 -9.77 3.57 -13.18
C THR A 276 -10.76 3.88 -12.05
N HIS A 277 -11.99 4.28 -12.40
CA HIS A 277 -13.07 4.49 -11.43
C HIS A 277 -13.51 3.17 -10.76
N GLY A 278 -13.51 2.07 -11.49
CA GLY A 278 -13.75 0.72 -10.97
C GLY A 278 -12.66 0.28 -9.99
N GLN A 279 -11.38 0.53 -10.33
CA GLN A 279 -10.25 0.32 -9.41
C GLN A 279 -10.38 1.16 -8.14
N LYS A 280 -10.74 2.45 -8.25
CA LYS A 280 -11.08 3.28 -7.08
C LYS A 280 -12.13 2.60 -6.21
N LYS A 281 -13.26 2.19 -6.78
CA LYS A 281 -14.36 1.56 -6.02
C LYS A 281 -13.88 0.30 -5.30
N ARG A 282 -13.11 -0.55 -5.98
CA ARG A 282 -12.56 -1.79 -5.42
C ARG A 282 -11.59 -1.50 -4.27
N MET A 283 -10.66 -0.58 -4.45
CA MET A 283 -9.73 -0.14 -3.40
C MET A 283 -10.47 0.42 -2.19
N ARG A 284 -11.43 1.32 -2.39
CA ARG A 284 -12.15 1.94 -1.27
C ARG A 284 -13.01 0.94 -0.49
N SER A 285 -13.46 -0.13 -1.14
CA SER A 285 -14.30 -1.14 -0.50
C SER A 285 -13.61 -1.87 0.66
N VAL A 286 -12.28 -1.96 0.69
CA VAL A 286 -11.55 -2.65 1.77
C VAL A 286 -11.62 -1.92 3.12
N PHE A 287 -12.09 -0.67 3.12
CA PHE A 287 -12.28 0.18 4.30
C PHE A 287 -13.72 0.21 4.81
N ASN A 288 -14.65 -0.46 4.13
CA ASN A 288 -16.04 -0.60 4.58
C ASN A 288 -16.10 -1.45 5.86
N LYS A 289 -17.21 -1.36 6.58
CA LYS A 289 -17.46 -2.17 7.78
C LYS A 289 -17.25 -3.65 7.50
N ASN A 290 -16.63 -4.33 8.46
CA ASN A 290 -16.26 -5.76 8.41
C ASN A 290 -15.26 -6.12 7.29
N LYS A 291 -14.56 -5.13 6.69
CA LYS A 291 -13.50 -5.38 5.72
C LYS A 291 -12.12 -5.19 6.33
N ALA A 292 -11.12 -5.83 5.73
CA ALA A 292 -9.80 -6.05 6.32
C ALA A 292 -9.05 -4.76 6.71
N ARG A 293 -9.31 -3.64 6.01
CA ARG A 293 -8.65 -2.34 6.28
C ARG A 293 -9.53 -1.36 7.05
N ARG A 294 -10.69 -1.77 7.58
CA ARG A 294 -11.61 -0.87 8.29
C ARG A 294 -10.94 -0.10 9.43
N SER A 295 -10.03 -0.73 10.15
CA SER A 295 -9.32 -0.13 11.29
C SER A 295 -8.52 1.12 10.89
N LEU A 296 -7.88 1.11 9.71
CA LEU A 296 -7.16 2.26 9.15
C LEU A 296 -8.07 3.47 8.92
N TYR A 297 -9.27 3.22 8.39
CA TYR A 297 -10.25 4.28 8.19
C TYR A 297 -10.72 4.87 9.53
N ILE A 298 -11.03 4.01 10.50
CA ILE A 298 -11.45 4.45 11.85
C ILE A 298 -10.35 5.27 12.52
N SER A 299 -9.08 4.85 12.44
CA SER A 299 -7.97 5.57 13.05
C SER A 299 -7.66 6.92 12.42
N SER A 300 -8.21 7.19 11.23
CA SER A 300 -8.06 8.47 10.53
C SER A 300 -9.14 9.51 10.89
N LYS A 301 -10.10 9.14 11.74
CA LYS A 301 -11.22 9.98 12.20
C LYS A 301 -10.93 10.70 13.51
#